data_AF-A0A1G8G4W1-F1
#
_entry.id   AF-A0A1G8G4W1-F1
#
_cell.length_a   1.000
_cell.length_b   1.000
_cell.length_c   1.000
_cell.angle_alpha   90.00
_cell.angle_beta   90.00
_cell.angle_gamma   90.00
#
_symmetry.space_group_name_H-M   'P 1'
#
loop_
_entity.id
_entity.type
_entity.pdbx_description
1 polymer ?
#
loop_
_entity_poly.entity_id
_entity_poly.type
_entity_poly.pdbx_seq_one_letter_code
_entity_poly.pdbx_strand_id
1 'polypeptide(L)'
;MSRIDEPEFWNVLDKMYFANQDVFKVSPLFLLFKAQFDGSGRSELGPANWRMGTLFSSLLGDYRFSGEIQESLNFIEREFLAVLESKLLPSEQNAFNREQPYLPYISQAFKKDISFLTMHPQYLLQELGNMLKLYAFTYCAQLALNVRNWRDGEPKSRALFFILDTEKASSERAMVQHHGYKMFAKSCEWLFPILSSLEALQQGEEKRPLWQVYAEAQLYPDHVDLLRELNSYIQAFIERRKLPERSAAENLEAAFVQLQDVAIEQFRDEKTDRFMVNKKYMAALESQICSEFIQSRGRAGRVLVITQDQLLLLTNLAIGKNEKLRLHELMREFEQRGFYLDSQSQQVLVAFYERMGNVDRMSDSGDAVYVRKTV
;
A
#
# COMPACT_ATOMS: atom_id res chain seq x y z
N MET A 1 -26.04 41.98 -9.57
CA MET A 1 -25.06 41.89 -8.46
C MET A 1 -25.65 42.25 -7.08
N SER A 2 -26.85 42.83 -6.97
CA SER A 2 -27.45 43.29 -5.70
C SER A 2 -28.08 42.22 -4.79
N ARG A 3 -27.88 40.91 -5.05
CA ARG A 3 -28.47 39.81 -4.24
C ARG A 3 -27.46 39.04 -3.40
N ILE A 4 -26.16 39.28 -3.56
CA ILE A 4 -25.11 38.61 -2.77
C ILE A 4 -24.84 39.36 -1.46
N ASP A 5 -25.13 40.65 -1.41
CA ASP A 5 -24.97 41.50 -0.22
C ASP A 5 -26.12 41.36 0.81
N GLU A 6 -27.10 40.50 0.54
CA GLU A 6 -28.18 40.21 1.49
C GLU A 6 -27.65 39.28 2.60
N PRO A 7 -27.75 39.67 3.89
CA PRO A 7 -27.29 38.84 5.01
C PRO A 7 -27.88 37.43 5.03
N GLU A 8 -29.09 37.27 4.49
CA GLU A 8 -29.80 35.99 4.38
C GLU A 8 -29.13 35.03 3.39
N PHE A 9 -28.43 35.53 2.38
CA PHE A 9 -27.72 34.72 1.40
C PHE A 9 -26.55 33.95 2.04
N TRP A 10 -25.89 34.52 3.05
CA TRP A 10 -24.85 33.81 3.82
C TRP A 10 -25.38 32.55 4.50
N ASN A 11 -26.60 32.60 5.04
CA ASN A 11 -27.23 31.42 5.64
C ASN A 11 -27.51 30.32 4.61
N VAL A 12 -27.74 30.68 3.34
CA VAL A 12 -27.92 29.72 2.25
C VAL A 12 -26.57 29.08 1.89
N LEU A 13 -25.52 29.89 1.72
CA LEU A 13 -24.17 29.38 1.44
C LEU A 13 -23.64 28.46 2.55
N ASP A 14 -23.83 28.86 3.80
CA ASP A 14 -23.45 28.06 4.97
C ASP A 14 -24.11 26.68 4.94
N LYS A 15 -25.43 26.65 4.73
CA LYS A 15 -26.19 25.39 4.62
C LYS A 15 -25.77 24.54 3.42
N MET A 16 -25.46 25.15 2.29
CA MET A 16 -25.10 24.45 1.06
C MET A 16 -23.70 23.84 1.10
N TYR A 17 -22.73 24.51 1.73
CA TYR A 17 -21.31 24.14 1.62
C TYR A 17 -20.65 23.79 2.95
N PHE A 18 -20.99 24.46 4.04
CA PHE A 18 -20.18 24.42 5.27
C PHE A 18 -20.83 23.63 6.41
N ALA A 19 -22.13 23.78 6.64
CA ALA A 19 -22.85 23.15 7.75
C ALA A 19 -22.70 21.62 7.79
N ASN A 20 -22.70 20.98 6.62
CA ASN A 20 -22.52 19.52 6.46
C ASN A 20 -21.15 19.15 5.88
N GLN A 21 -20.22 20.11 5.78
CA GLN A 21 -18.92 19.92 5.13
C GLN A 21 -18.99 19.47 3.66
N ASP A 22 -20.07 19.80 2.95
CA ASP A 22 -20.28 19.44 1.55
C ASP A 22 -19.27 20.11 0.61
N VAL A 23 -18.63 21.19 1.04
CA VAL A 23 -17.50 21.83 0.33
C VAL A 23 -16.40 20.81 -0.03
N PHE A 24 -16.16 19.79 0.80
CA PHE A 24 -15.14 18.76 0.52
C PHE A 24 -15.53 17.78 -0.58
N LYS A 25 -16.78 17.79 -1.05
CA LYS A 25 -17.27 16.93 -2.13
C LYS A 25 -17.27 17.62 -3.49
N VAL A 26 -16.95 18.91 -3.53
CA VAL A 26 -16.97 19.72 -4.75
C VAL A 26 -15.68 19.54 -5.55
N SER A 27 -14.54 19.70 -4.88
CA SER A 27 -13.21 19.65 -5.49
C SER A 27 -12.23 18.89 -4.57
N PRO A 28 -11.40 17.98 -5.11
CA PRO A 28 -10.23 17.46 -4.42
C PRO A 28 -9.37 18.52 -3.73
N LEU A 29 -9.24 19.72 -4.32
CA LEU A 29 -8.42 20.79 -3.74
C LEU A 29 -8.99 21.31 -2.42
N PHE A 30 -10.31 21.25 -2.22
CA PHE A 30 -10.90 21.62 -0.93
C PHE A 30 -10.55 20.64 0.21
N LEU A 31 -10.03 19.45 -0.08
CA LEU A 31 -9.46 18.59 0.97
C LEU A 31 -8.22 19.22 1.64
N LEU A 32 -7.57 20.19 1.01
CA LEU A 32 -6.45 20.93 1.60
C LEU A 32 -6.84 21.75 2.84
N PHE A 33 -8.13 22.06 3.03
CA PHE A 33 -8.60 22.62 4.31
C PHE A 33 -8.37 21.68 5.50
N LYS A 34 -8.24 20.36 5.26
CA LYS A 34 -7.88 19.36 6.26
C LYS A 34 -6.38 19.11 6.34
N ALA A 35 -5.57 19.77 5.53
CA ALA A 35 -4.12 19.59 5.56
C ALA A 35 -3.58 20.08 6.90
N GLN A 36 -2.83 19.21 7.56
CA GLN A 36 -2.14 19.54 8.81
C GLN A 36 -0.66 19.63 8.51
N PHE A 37 -0.04 20.76 8.85
CA PHE A 37 1.38 21.01 8.62
C PHE A 37 2.21 20.59 9.84
N ASP A 38 3.52 20.59 9.62
CA ASP A 38 4.52 20.03 10.53
C ASP A 38 4.34 20.49 11.99
N GLY A 39 4.23 19.53 12.90
CA GLY A 39 4.11 19.76 14.34
C GLY A 39 2.69 19.86 14.93
N SER A 40 1.66 20.22 14.15
CA SER A 40 0.28 20.38 14.69
C SER A 40 -0.59 19.13 14.55
N GLY A 41 -0.34 18.28 13.55
CA GLY A 41 -1.25 17.18 13.23
C GLY A 41 -1.03 15.87 13.98
N ARG A 42 0.18 15.61 14.48
CA ARG A 42 0.52 14.31 15.09
C ARG A 42 -0.25 14.01 16.37
N SER A 43 -0.54 15.04 17.17
CA SER A 43 -1.36 14.92 18.39
C SER A 43 -2.84 14.73 18.08
N GLU A 44 -3.35 15.33 17.01
CA GLU A 44 -4.76 15.28 16.62
C GLU A 44 -5.13 14.01 15.85
N LEU A 45 -4.30 13.59 14.88
CA LEU A 45 -4.51 12.39 14.07
C LEU A 45 -4.20 11.10 14.82
N GLY A 46 -3.33 11.18 15.83
CA GLY A 46 -2.78 10.03 16.54
C GLY A 46 -1.67 9.30 15.76
N PRO A 47 -0.86 8.47 16.45
CA PRO A 47 0.36 7.90 15.86
C PRO A 47 0.11 6.95 14.68
N ALA A 48 -1.01 6.23 14.66
CA ALA A 48 -1.31 5.25 13.61
C ALA A 48 -1.63 5.95 12.27
N ASN A 49 -2.52 6.94 12.29
CA ASN A 49 -2.89 7.70 11.10
C ASN A 49 -1.70 8.52 10.57
N TRP A 50 -0.88 9.08 11.46
CA TRP A 50 0.36 9.76 11.06
C TRP A 50 1.31 8.84 10.29
N ARG A 51 1.51 7.60 10.78
CA ARG A 51 2.34 6.60 10.09
C ARG A 51 1.77 6.20 8.73
N MET A 52 0.45 6.08 8.61
CA MET A 52 -0.20 5.84 7.31
C MET A 52 0.02 7.01 6.34
N GLY A 53 -0.10 8.25 6.81
CA GLY A 53 0.23 9.43 6.00
C GLY A 53 1.69 9.42 5.54
N THR A 54 2.61 9.04 6.44
CA THR A 54 4.04 8.89 6.12
C THR A 54 4.26 7.80 5.06
N LEU A 55 3.57 6.66 5.17
CA LEU A 55 3.63 5.57 4.19
C LEU A 55 3.19 6.04 2.79
N PHE A 56 2.02 6.67 2.67
CA PHE A 56 1.56 7.12 1.35
C PHE A 56 2.46 8.21 0.77
N SER A 57 3.02 9.06 1.63
CA SER A 57 3.95 10.08 1.19
C SER A 57 5.27 9.48 0.71
N SER A 58 5.78 8.41 1.35
CA SER A 58 6.96 7.68 0.84
C SER A 58 6.68 6.93 -0.46
N LEU A 59 5.45 6.42 -0.66
CA LEU A 59 5.03 5.87 -1.95
C LEU A 59 5.00 6.93 -3.06
N LEU A 60 4.64 8.18 -2.76
CA LEU A 60 4.73 9.30 -3.72
C LEU A 60 6.19 9.69 -3.99
N GLY A 61 7.03 9.72 -2.96
CA GLY A 61 8.41 10.20 -3.06
C GLY A 61 8.48 11.59 -3.72
N ASP A 62 9.33 11.74 -4.73
CA ASP A 62 9.48 12.99 -5.52
C ASP A 62 8.33 13.30 -6.50
N TYR A 63 7.29 12.46 -6.57
CA TYR A 63 6.22 12.68 -7.53
C TYR A 63 5.51 14.00 -7.25
N ARG A 64 5.52 14.88 -8.26
CA ARG A 64 4.75 16.12 -8.30
C ARG A 64 3.79 16.05 -9.47
N PHE A 65 2.51 16.29 -9.19
CA PHE A 65 1.56 16.53 -10.26
C PHE A 65 1.82 17.92 -10.84
N SER A 66 2.04 17.99 -12.15
CA SER A 66 2.33 19.23 -12.89
C SER A 66 1.19 19.66 -13.82
N GLY A 67 0.06 18.96 -13.80
CA GLY A 67 -1.13 19.33 -14.59
C GLY A 67 -2.07 20.26 -13.83
N GLU A 68 -3.08 20.77 -14.53
CA GLU A 68 -4.25 21.37 -13.91
C GLU A 68 -5.30 20.28 -13.65
N ILE A 69 -5.94 20.34 -12.49
CA ILE A 69 -7.08 19.48 -12.19
C ILE A 69 -8.28 20.07 -12.96
N GLN A 70 -8.75 19.35 -13.99
CA GLN A 70 -9.83 19.82 -14.86
C GLN A 70 -11.18 19.69 -14.16
N GLU A 71 -11.62 20.75 -13.50
CA GLU A 71 -12.85 20.77 -12.71
C GLU A 71 -13.93 21.67 -13.31
N SER A 72 -15.19 21.21 -13.24
CA SER A 72 -16.36 22.00 -13.64
C SER A 72 -16.93 22.76 -12.46
N LEU A 73 -16.23 23.79 -11.98
CA LEU A 73 -16.68 24.62 -10.85
C LEU A 73 -17.67 25.69 -11.28
N ASN A 74 -18.71 25.91 -10.47
CA ASN A 74 -19.62 27.04 -10.62
C ASN A 74 -18.95 28.35 -10.17
N PHE A 75 -19.61 29.49 -10.39
CA PHE A 75 -19.04 30.81 -10.07
C PHE A 75 -18.64 30.94 -8.58
N ILE A 76 -19.49 30.50 -7.66
CA ILE A 76 -19.25 30.60 -6.21
C ILE A 76 -18.06 29.73 -5.80
N GLU A 77 -18.01 28.51 -6.32
CA GLU A 77 -16.94 27.55 -6.03
C GLU A 77 -15.59 28.01 -6.57
N ARG A 78 -15.56 28.72 -7.70
CA ARG A 78 -14.34 29.36 -8.21
C ARG A 78 -13.84 30.46 -7.28
N GLU A 79 -14.73 31.28 -6.72
CA GLU A 79 -14.35 32.28 -5.73
C GLU A 79 -13.79 31.61 -4.45
N PHE A 80 -14.40 30.52 -3.99
CA PHE A 80 -13.86 29.75 -2.85
C PHE A 80 -12.47 29.20 -3.15
N LEU A 81 -12.26 28.66 -4.35
CA LEU A 81 -10.96 28.14 -4.76
C LEU A 81 -9.92 29.26 -4.87
N ALA A 82 -10.27 30.41 -5.48
CA ALA A 82 -9.37 31.56 -5.58
C ALA A 82 -8.95 32.08 -4.21
N VAL A 83 -9.88 32.13 -3.24
CA VAL A 83 -9.56 32.48 -1.86
C VAL A 83 -8.62 31.45 -1.24
N LEU A 84 -8.89 30.15 -1.39
CA LEU A 84 -8.01 29.09 -0.90
C LEU A 84 -6.59 29.22 -1.48
N GLU A 85 -6.47 29.31 -2.80
CA GLU A 85 -5.19 29.46 -3.51
C GLU A 85 -4.40 30.68 -3.05
N SER A 86 -5.07 31.81 -2.78
CA SER A 86 -4.42 33.01 -2.23
C SER A 86 -3.81 32.81 -0.84
N LYS A 87 -4.21 31.76 -0.12
CA LYS A 87 -3.71 31.37 1.20
C LYS A 87 -2.74 30.20 1.17
N LEU A 88 -2.62 29.51 0.04
CA LEU A 88 -1.68 28.41 -0.11
C LEU A 88 -0.27 28.95 -0.35
N LEU A 89 0.70 28.36 0.35
CA LEU A 89 2.12 28.61 0.10
C LEU A 89 2.68 27.41 -0.66
N PRO A 90 3.50 27.62 -1.71
CA PRO A 90 4.23 26.55 -2.36
C PRO A 90 5.06 25.78 -1.32
N SER A 91 4.94 24.46 -1.34
CA SER A 91 5.77 23.61 -0.50
C SER A 91 7.16 23.47 -1.15
N GLU A 92 8.18 24.11 -0.58
CA GLU A 92 9.56 24.06 -1.10
C GLU A 92 10.20 22.66 -0.94
N GLN A 93 9.72 21.84 -0.01
CA GLN A 93 10.21 20.48 0.24
C GLN A 93 9.05 19.53 0.49
N ASN A 94 9.11 18.32 -0.10
CA ASN A 94 8.27 17.23 0.37
C ASN A 94 8.70 16.86 1.79
N ALA A 95 7.93 17.28 2.80
CA ALA A 95 8.21 17.04 4.22
C ALA A 95 8.43 15.55 4.57
N PHE A 96 7.97 14.65 3.70
CA PHE A 96 7.96 13.20 3.91
C PHE A 96 8.90 12.40 3.00
N ASN A 97 9.78 13.06 2.23
CA ASN A 97 10.59 12.43 1.17
C ASN A 97 11.90 11.77 1.65
N ARG A 98 12.03 11.48 2.94
CA ARG A 98 13.32 11.11 3.52
C ARG A 98 13.65 9.63 3.41
N GLU A 99 12.66 8.78 3.11
CA GLU A 99 12.82 7.33 3.10
C GLU A 99 12.54 6.73 1.73
N GLN A 100 13.45 5.85 1.27
CA GLN A 100 13.24 5.10 0.04
C GLN A 100 12.20 3.99 0.25
N PRO A 101 11.27 3.78 -0.69
CA PRO A 101 10.25 2.77 -0.55
C PRO A 101 10.85 1.36 -0.56
N TYR A 102 10.43 0.51 0.39
CA TYR A 102 10.90 -0.89 0.43
C TYR A 102 10.47 -1.67 -0.81
N LEU A 103 9.32 -1.32 -1.40
CA LEU A 103 8.71 -1.95 -2.57
C LEU A 103 8.59 -0.95 -3.73
N PRO A 104 9.68 -0.69 -4.49
CA PRO A 104 9.67 0.35 -5.53
C PRO A 104 8.60 0.14 -6.61
N TYR A 105 8.33 -1.11 -7.01
CA TYR A 105 7.29 -1.41 -8.01
C TYR A 105 5.88 -1.04 -7.54
N ILE A 106 5.58 -1.11 -6.23
CA ILE A 106 4.28 -0.63 -5.68
C ILE A 106 4.25 0.88 -5.65
N SER A 107 5.35 1.54 -5.30
CA SER A 107 5.48 3.00 -5.37
C SER A 107 5.24 3.51 -6.80
N GLN A 108 5.79 2.83 -7.81
CA GLN A 108 5.54 3.16 -9.22
C GLN A 108 4.08 2.98 -9.62
N ALA A 109 3.44 1.86 -9.22
CA ALA A 109 2.02 1.63 -9.46
C ALA A 109 1.16 2.71 -8.78
N PHE A 110 1.46 3.07 -7.53
CA PHE A 110 0.76 4.10 -6.77
C PHE A 110 0.83 5.45 -7.48
N LYS A 111 2.00 5.85 -7.98
CA LYS A 111 2.19 7.09 -8.75
C LYS A 111 1.40 7.09 -10.06
N LYS A 112 1.39 5.96 -10.78
CA LYS A 112 0.59 5.80 -12.02
C LYS A 112 -0.91 5.96 -11.72
N ASP A 113 -1.37 5.34 -10.64
CA ASP A 113 -2.78 5.27 -10.27
C ASP A 113 -3.29 6.61 -9.73
N ILE A 114 -2.52 7.29 -8.86
CA ILE A 114 -2.89 8.63 -8.39
C ILE A 114 -2.85 9.64 -9.54
N SER A 115 -1.89 9.53 -10.47
CA SER A 115 -1.86 10.36 -11.70
C SER A 115 -3.12 10.17 -12.54
N PHE A 116 -3.60 8.93 -12.66
CA PHE A 116 -4.86 8.65 -13.35
C PHE A 116 -6.06 9.26 -12.60
N LEU A 117 -6.16 9.06 -11.28
CA LEU A 117 -7.26 9.64 -10.50
C LEU A 117 -7.30 11.17 -10.60
N THR A 118 -6.15 11.85 -10.60
CA THR A 118 -6.09 13.32 -10.75
C THR A 118 -6.67 13.84 -12.07
N MET A 119 -6.80 12.98 -13.09
CA MET A 119 -7.45 13.34 -14.36
C MET A 119 -8.98 13.24 -14.31
N HIS A 120 -9.53 12.67 -13.24
CA HIS A 120 -10.96 12.45 -13.04
C HIS A 120 -11.38 12.93 -11.64
N PRO A 121 -11.59 14.24 -11.41
CA PRO A 121 -11.65 14.83 -10.07
C PRO A 121 -12.78 14.29 -9.19
N GLN A 122 -13.97 14.06 -9.76
CA GLN A 122 -15.09 13.45 -9.05
C GLN A 122 -14.79 12.00 -8.66
N TYR A 123 -14.16 11.24 -9.56
CA TYR A 123 -13.75 9.87 -9.28
C TYR A 123 -12.64 9.81 -8.22
N LEU A 124 -11.69 10.76 -8.25
CA LEU A 124 -10.69 10.93 -7.19
C LEU A 124 -11.35 11.16 -5.82
N LEU A 125 -12.32 12.07 -5.71
CA LEU A 125 -13.02 12.31 -4.44
C LEU A 125 -13.74 11.06 -3.92
N GLN A 126 -14.36 10.30 -4.80
CA GLN A 126 -15.10 9.09 -4.46
C GLN A 126 -14.16 7.95 -4.04
N GLU A 127 -13.07 7.74 -4.79
CA GLU A 127 -12.24 6.54 -4.66
C GLU A 127 -10.89 6.75 -3.98
N LEU A 128 -10.46 7.98 -3.66
CA LEU A 128 -9.17 8.20 -3.00
C LEU A 128 -9.07 7.36 -1.71
N GLY A 129 -10.11 7.37 -0.87
CA GLY A 129 -10.13 6.56 0.34
C GLY A 129 -9.98 5.06 0.08
N ASN A 130 -10.69 4.53 -0.92
CA ASN A 130 -10.64 3.11 -1.29
C ASN A 130 -9.29 2.73 -1.92
N MET A 131 -8.71 3.61 -2.73
CA MET A 131 -7.38 3.44 -3.30
C MET A 131 -6.31 3.42 -2.21
N LEU A 132 -6.38 4.33 -1.24
CA LEU A 132 -5.49 4.32 -0.08
C LEU A 132 -5.62 3.01 0.72
N LYS A 133 -6.83 2.51 0.97
CA LYS A 133 -7.03 1.20 1.64
C LYS A 133 -6.44 0.04 0.83
N LEU A 134 -6.69 0.01 -0.47
CA LEU A 134 -6.13 -0.99 -1.40
C LEU A 134 -4.60 -1.00 -1.33
N TYR A 135 -3.98 0.18 -1.37
CA TYR A 135 -2.53 0.33 -1.32
C TYR A 135 -1.92 0.08 0.06
N ALA A 136 -2.61 0.42 1.13
CA ALA A 136 -2.22 0.05 2.49
C ALA A 136 -2.12 -1.47 2.63
N PHE A 137 -3.19 -2.17 2.20
CA PHE A 137 -3.24 -3.61 2.25
C PHE A 137 -2.15 -4.25 1.38
N THR A 138 -2.05 -3.88 0.09
CA THR A 138 -1.08 -4.52 -0.80
C THR A 138 0.35 -4.25 -0.38
N TYR A 139 0.67 -3.03 0.08
CA TYR A 139 2.01 -2.72 0.57
C TYR A 139 2.39 -3.61 1.75
N CYS A 140 1.51 -3.74 2.76
CA CYS A 140 1.77 -4.61 3.90
C CYS A 140 1.88 -6.09 3.51
N ALA A 141 0.99 -6.58 2.65
CA ALA A 141 0.97 -7.97 2.22
C ALA A 141 2.22 -8.33 1.41
N GLN A 142 2.56 -7.51 0.42
CA GLN A 142 3.73 -7.73 -0.42
C GLN A 142 5.04 -7.52 0.35
N LEU A 143 5.06 -6.62 1.33
CA LEU A 143 6.22 -6.46 2.22
C LEU A 143 6.42 -7.74 3.04
N ALA A 144 5.35 -8.30 3.62
CA ALA A 144 5.44 -9.55 4.38
C ALA A 144 6.00 -10.70 3.54
N LEU A 145 5.57 -10.80 2.27
CA LEU A 145 6.02 -11.84 1.35
C LEU A 145 7.47 -11.66 0.87
N ASN A 146 7.98 -10.42 0.85
CA ASN A 146 9.31 -10.08 0.32
C ASN A 146 10.38 -9.82 1.40
N VAL A 147 10.02 -9.48 2.63
CA VAL A 147 10.95 -8.97 3.66
C VAL A 147 12.10 -9.95 3.97
N ARG A 148 11.88 -11.26 3.78
CA ARG A 148 12.90 -12.29 3.99
C ARG A 148 13.85 -12.50 2.82
N ASN A 149 13.48 -12.03 1.64
CA ASN A 149 14.12 -12.36 0.36
C ASN A 149 15.09 -11.27 -0.12
N TRP A 150 15.85 -10.71 0.81
CA TRP A 150 16.79 -9.63 0.54
C TRP A 150 17.92 -9.99 -0.44
N ARG A 151 18.20 -11.30 -0.62
CA ARG A 151 19.20 -11.79 -1.59
C ARG A 151 18.80 -11.59 -3.04
N ASP A 152 17.50 -11.56 -3.30
CA ASP A 152 16.96 -11.50 -4.66
C ASP A 152 17.12 -10.07 -5.25
N GLY A 153 17.64 -9.12 -4.47
CA GLY A 153 17.78 -7.72 -4.83
C GLY A 153 16.48 -6.94 -4.64
N GLU A 154 16.24 -5.97 -5.52
CA GLU A 154 15.01 -5.18 -5.51
C GLU A 154 13.78 -6.10 -5.62
N PRO A 155 12.81 -5.99 -4.69
CA PRO A 155 11.70 -6.91 -4.60
C PRO A 155 10.75 -6.76 -5.78
N LYS A 156 10.10 -7.88 -6.13
CA LYS A 156 9.07 -7.95 -7.16
C LYS A 156 7.76 -8.43 -6.54
N SER A 157 6.68 -8.28 -7.30
CA SER A 157 5.40 -8.82 -6.87
C SER A 157 5.47 -10.34 -6.67
N ARG A 158 4.89 -10.79 -5.56
CA ARG A 158 4.80 -12.20 -5.18
C ARG A 158 3.35 -12.63 -5.18
N ALA A 159 3.15 -13.85 -5.68
CA ALA A 159 1.84 -14.43 -5.82
C ALA A 159 1.09 -14.45 -4.49
N LEU A 160 -0.07 -13.80 -4.46
CA LEU A 160 -0.99 -13.80 -3.33
C LEU A 160 -2.40 -13.94 -3.89
N PHE A 161 -3.02 -15.12 -3.67
CA PHE A 161 -4.26 -15.48 -4.34
C PHE A 161 -5.49 -15.00 -3.60
N PHE A 162 -6.37 -14.34 -4.34
CA PHE A 162 -7.67 -13.85 -3.89
C PHE A 162 -8.78 -14.63 -4.57
N ILE A 163 -9.94 -14.60 -3.92
CA ILE A 163 -11.21 -14.97 -4.52
C ILE A 163 -12.10 -13.73 -4.68
N LEU A 164 -13.09 -13.76 -5.57
CA LEU A 164 -14.11 -12.74 -5.70
C LEU A 164 -15.23 -12.98 -4.68
N ASP A 165 -15.81 -11.93 -4.13
CA ASP A 165 -16.89 -12.05 -3.12
C ASP A 165 -18.10 -12.89 -3.58
N THR A 166 -18.41 -12.85 -4.88
CA THR A 166 -19.47 -13.62 -5.54
C THR A 166 -19.16 -15.09 -5.74
N GLU A 167 -17.92 -15.54 -5.52
CA GLU A 167 -17.53 -16.92 -5.76
C GLU A 167 -17.57 -17.76 -4.48
N LYS A 168 -17.78 -19.08 -4.65
CA LYS A 168 -17.71 -20.01 -3.52
C LYS A 168 -16.25 -20.36 -3.22
N ALA A 169 -15.86 -20.22 -1.97
CA ALA A 169 -14.58 -20.76 -1.51
C ALA A 169 -14.64 -22.29 -1.48
N SER A 170 -13.57 -22.94 -1.98
CA SER A 170 -13.40 -24.39 -1.93
C SER A 170 -12.06 -24.73 -1.29
N SER A 171 -12.04 -25.80 -0.49
CA SER A 171 -10.82 -26.36 0.09
C SER A 171 -9.93 -27.06 -0.95
N GLU A 172 -10.46 -27.37 -2.13
CA GLU A 172 -9.72 -28.04 -3.21
C GLU A 172 -8.86 -27.07 -4.04
N ARG A 173 -9.03 -25.75 -3.85
CA ARG A 173 -8.28 -24.72 -4.57
C ARG A 173 -6.90 -24.54 -3.96
N ALA A 174 -5.95 -25.36 -4.41
CA ALA A 174 -4.58 -25.40 -3.90
C ALA A 174 -3.91 -24.01 -3.86
N MET A 175 -4.06 -23.19 -4.90
CA MET A 175 -3.44 -21.84 -4.94
C MET A 175 -4.02 -20.92 -3.86
N VAL A 176 -5.33 -20.90 -3.66
CA VAL A 176 -5.98 -20.10 -2.61
C VAL A 176 -5.60 -20.60 -1.21
N GLN A 177 -5.49 -21.92 -1.02
CA GLN A 177 -5.18 -22.52 0.28
C GLN A 177 -3.70 -22.36 0.68
N HIS A 178 -2.77 -22.54 -0.27
CA HIS A 178 -1.34 -22.53 0.00
C HIS A 178 -0.68 -21.17 -0.25
N HIS A 179 -1.20 -20.37 -1.18
CA HIS A 179 -0.68 -19.07 -1.57
C HIS A 179 -1.68 -17.92 -1.35
N GLY A 180 -2.71 -18.11 -0.54
CA GLY A 180 -3.64 -17.06 -0.10
C GLY A 180 -3.42 -16.66 1.36
N TYR A 181 -4.52 -16.51 2.12
CA TYR A 181 -4.51 -16.00 3.50
C TYR A 181 -3.51 -16.72 4.42
N LYS A 182 -3.40 -18.05 4.36
CA LYS A 182 -2.52 -18.83 5.25
C LYS A 182 -1.04 -18.46 5.08
N MET A 183 -0.59 -18.28 3.85
CA MET A 183 0.79 -17.84 3.56
C MET A 183 1.00 -16.39 4.00
N PHE A 184 0.06 -15.51 3.70
CA PHE A 184 0.11 -14.11 4.14
C PHE A 184 0.21 -14.00 5.67
N ALA A 185 -0.67 -14.68 6.41
CA ALA A 185 -0.69 -14.66 7.87
C ALA A 185 0.62 -15.17 8.47
N LYS A 186 1.16 -16.28 7.95
CA LYS A 186 2.48 -16.80 8.36
C LYS A 186 3.60 -15.81 8.06
N SER A 187 3.53 -15.11 6.92
CA SER A 187 4.57 -14.16 6.50
C SER A 187 4.57 -12.89 7.34
N CYS A 188 3.41 -12.48 7.87
CA CYS A 188 3.29 -11.34 8.77
C CYS A 188 4.07 -11.52 10.08
N GLU A 189 4.30 -12.76 10.52
CA GLU A 189 5.10 -13.06 11.72
C GLU A 189 6.53 -12.52 11.64
N TRP A 190 7.04 -12.31 10.41
CA TRP A 190 8.42 -11.89 10.16
C TRP A 190 8.59 -10.38 10.03
N LEU A 191 7.49 -9.64 9.79
CA LEU A 191 7.52 -8.20 9.53
C LEU A 191 8.19 -7.43 10.67
N PHE A 192 7.57 -7.45 11.86
CA PHE A 192 8.07 -6.68 12.99
C PHE A 192 9.47 -7.10 13.43
N PRO A 193 9.80 -8.41 13.56
CA PRO A 193 11.16 -8.83 13.90
C PRO A 193 12.23 -8.33 12.95
N ILE A 194 12.01 -8.43 11.64
CA ILE A 194 13.03 -8.06 10.64
C ILE A 194 13.13 -6.55 10.52
N LEU A 195 12.01 -5.83 10.44
CA LEU A 195 12.02 -4.38 10.28
C LEU A 195 12.59 -3.68 11.52
N SER A 196 12.28 -4.16 12.74
CA SER A 196 12.88 -3.60 13.97
C SER A 196 14.38 -3.90 14.08
N SER A 197 14.83 -5.07 13.61
CA SER A 197 16.27 -5.39 13.53
C SER A 197 16.99 -4.49 12.51
N LEU A 198 16.38 -4.27 11.35
CA LEU A 198 16.88 -3.38 10.31
C LEU A 198 16.95 -1.92 10.79
N GLU A 199 15.95 -1.48 11.55
CA GLU A 199 15.93 -0.15 12.15
C GLU A 199 17.08 0.01 13.16
N ALA A 200 17.33 -1.00 14.00
CA ALA A 200 18.44 -1.01 14.96
C ALA A 200 19.82 -1.07 14.29
N LEU A 201 19.93 -1.71 13.12
CA LEU A 201 21.18 -1.82 12.38
C LEU A 201 21.60 -0.49 11.74
N GLN A 202 20.64 0.38 11.39
CA GLN A 202 20.90 1.62 10.66
C GLN A 202 20.88 2.83 11.58
N GLN A 203 22.01 3.54 11.72
CA GLN A 203 22.11 4.73 12.58
C GLN A 203 21.74 6.06 11.90
N GLY A 204 21.61 6.09 10.56
CA GLY A 204 21.22 7.29 9.80
C GLY A 204 19.73 7.64 9.93
N GLU A 205 19.40 8.90 9.63
CA GLU A 205 18.01 9.37 9.56
C GLU A 205 17.27 8.76 8.35
N GLU A 206 17.97 8.56 7.24
CA GLU A 206 17.42 7.92 6.04
C GLU A 206 17.56 6.41 6.13
N LYS A 207 16.44 5.72 6.37
CA LYS A 207 16.41 4.26 6.45
C LYS A 207 16.34 3.65 5.06
N ARG A 208 17.15 2.61 4.82
CA ARG A 208 17.18 1.85 3.57
C ARG A 208 16.55 0.47 3.74
N PRO A 209 15.95 -0.10 2.68
CA PRO A 209 15.46 -1.48 2.70
C PRO A 209 16.58 -2.52 2.91
N LEU A 210 16.25 -3.68 3.50
CA LEU A 210 17.25 -4.71 3.81
C LEU A 210 17.98 -5.23 2.57
N TRP A 211 17.28 -5.38 1.45
CA TRP A 211 17.87 -5.82 0.17
C TRP A 211 18.93 -4.85 -0.34
N GLN A 212 18.72 -3.54 -0.13
CA GLN A 212 19.67 -2.51 -0.50
C GLN A 212 20.86 -2.48 0.46
N VAL A 213 20.61 -2.55 1.78
CA VAL A 213 21.66 -2.62 2.79
C VAL A 213 22.59 -3.81 2.51
N TYR A 214 22.03 -4.97 2.13
CA TYR A 214 22.82 -6.12 1.73
C TYR A 214 23.62 -5.88 0.45
N ALA A 215 22.99 -5.33 -0.60
CA ALA A 215 23.68 -5.03 -1.86
C ALA A 215 24.84 -4.05 -1.68
N GLU A 216 24.67 -3.01 -0.85
CA GLU A 216 25.72 -2.06 -0.53
C GLU A 216 26.83 -2.69 0.33
N ALA A 217 26.48 -3.57 1.29
CA ALA A 217 27.45 -4.31 2.07
C ALA A 217 28.36 -5.19 1.18
N GLN A 218 27.82 -5.78 0.12
CA GLN A 218 28.59 -6.54 -0.86
C GLN A 218 29.57 -5.68 -1.67
N LEU A 219 29.25 -4.41 -1.88
CA LEU A 219 30.09 -3.44 -2.60
C LEU A 219 31.06 -2.68 -1.68
N TYR A 220 30.98 -2.91 -0.36
CA TYR A 220 31.79 -2.19 0.60
C TYR A 220 33.27 -2.60 0.48
N PRO A 221 34.21 -1.66 0.31
CA PRO A 221 35.61 -1.99 0.05
C PRO A 221 36.26 -2.86 1.14
N ASP A 222 35.96 -2.59 2.41
CA ASP A 222 36.50 -3.32 3.55
C ASP A 222 35.53 -4.37 4.08
N HIS A 223 35.31 -5.40 3.26
CA HIS A 223 34.39 -6.51 3.56
C HIS A 223 34.82 -7.32 4.81
N VAL A 224 36.11 -7.37 5.12
CA VAL A 224 36.65 -8.11 6.26
C VAL A 224 36.30 -7.41 7.56
N ASP A 225 36.55 -6.09 7.64
CA ASP A 225 36.21 -5.29 8.81
C ASP A 225 34.69 -5.23 9.01
N LEU A 226 33.92 -5.03 7.94
CA LEU A 226 32.46 -5.04 7.99
C LEU A 226 31.90 -6.37 8.53
N LEU A 227 32.42 -7.52 8.05
CA LEU A 227 32.01 -8.83 8.55
C LEU A 227 32.36 -9.00 10.04
N ARG A 228 33.53 -8.53 10.47
CA ARG A 228 33.95 -8.58 11.87
C ARG A 228 33.01 -7.78 12.76
N GLU A 229 32.69 -6.54 12.39
CA GLU A 229 31.77 -5.68 13.14
C GLU A 229 30.36 -6.27 13.18
N LEU A 230 29.87 -6.80 12.05
CA LEU A 230 28.55 -7.44 11.99
C LEU A 230 28.48 -8.70 12.86
N ASN A 231 29.52 -9.54 12.83
CA ASN A 231 29.63 -10.69 13.72
C ASN A 231 29.66 -10.26 15.19
N SER A 232 30.42 -9.22 15.54
CA SER A 232 30.47 -8.67 16.91
C SER A 232 29.07 -8.22 17.37
N TYR A 233 28.36 -7.46 16.53
CA TYR A 233 26.99 -7.03 16.81
C TYR A 233 26.04 -8.21 17.02
N ILE A 234 26.09 -9.22 16.14
CA ILE A 234 25.23 -10.42 16.25
C ILE A 234 25.52 -11.19 17.55
N GLN A 235 26.78 -11.36 17.93
CA GLN A 235 27.14 -12.05 19.17
C GLN A 235 26.66 -11.30 20.41
N ALA A 236 26.92 -9.98 20.47
CA ALA A 236 26.42 -9.14 21.54
C ALA A 236 24.88 -9.17 21.62
N PHE A 237 24.20 -9.26 20.47
CA PHE A 237 22.76 -9.42 20.39
C PHE A 237 22.30 -10.78 20.95
N ILE A 238 22.92 -11.89 20.54
CA ILE A 238 22.64 -13.25 21.05
C ILE A 238 22.78 -13.30 22.57
N GLU A 239 23.88 -12.81 23.11
CA GLU A 239 24.14 -12.77 24.55
C GLU A 239 23.10 -11.93 25.30
N ARG A 240 22.87 -10.70 24.84
CA ARG A 240 21.89 -9.77 25.46
C ARG A 240 20.48 -10.33 25.43
N ARG A 241 20.13 -11.08 24.38
CA ARG A 241 18.80 -11.68 24.21
C ARG A 241 18.70 -13.08 24.82
N LYS A 242 19.81 -13.67 25.29
CA LYS A 242 19.91 -15.04 25.82
C LYS A 242 19.46 -16.09 24.81
N LEU A 243 19.88 -15.93 23.56
CA LEU A 243 19.58 -16.87 22.48
C LEU A 243 20.63 -18.01 22.45
N PRO A 244 20.33 -19.13 21.78
CA PRO A 244 21.31 -20.20 21.59
C PRO A 244 22.60 -19.67 20.96
N GLU A 245 23.75 -20.09 21.50
CA GLU A 245 25.07 -19.72 20.98
C GLU A 245 25.25 -20.18 19.53
N ARG A 246 25.96 -19.38 18.75
CA ARG A 246 26.24 -19.64 17.34
C ARG A 246 27.67 -19.23 17.02
N SER A 247 28.34 -19.98 16.15
CA SER A 247 29.64 -19.55 15.61
C SER A 247 29.51 -18.25 14.83
N ALA A 248 30.63 -17.53 14.68
CA ALA A 248 30.70 -16.38 13.79
C ALA A 248 30.43 -16.81 12.34
N ALA A 249 29.78 -15.94 11.57
CA ALA A 249 29.52 -16.18 10.16
C ALA A 249 30.81 -16.07 9.34
N GLU A 250 30.96 -16.96 8.34
CA GLU A 250 32.15 -17.07 7.50
C GLU A 250 32.23 -15.98 6.41
N ASN A 251 31.09 -15.39 6.04
CA ASN A 251 30.98 -14.36 5.02
C ASN A 251 29.77 -13.45 5.31
N LEU A 252 29.67 -12.34 4.57
CA LEU A 252 28.59 -11.37 4.75
C LEU A 252 27.20 -11.97 4.54
N GLU A 253 27.03 -12.85 3.55
CA GLU A 253 25.73 -13.50 3.32
C GLU A 253 25.30 -14.29 4.56
N ALA A 254 26.18 -15.17 5.05
CA ALA A 254 25.98 -15.96 6.27
C ALA A 254 25.65 -15.06 7.48
N ALA A 255 26.31 -13.91 7.61
CA ALA A 255 26.06 -12.97 8.68
C ALA A 255 24.66 -12.34 8.59
N PHE A 256 24.19 -11.98 7.39
CA PHE A 256 22.83 -11.48 7.19
C PHE A 256 21.77 -12.57 7.41
N VAL A 257 22.04 -13.84 7.08
CA VAL A 257 21.16 -14.96 7.45
C VAL A 257 21.03 -15.04 8.96
N GLN A 258 22.18 -15.05 9.64
CA GLN A 258 22.23 -15.18 11.08
C GLN A 258 21.52 -14.01 11.76
N LEU A 259 21.71 -12.78 11.26
CA LEU A 259 21.00 -11.59 11.72
C LEU A 259 19.48 -11.74 11.60
N GLN A 260 18.98 -12.21 10.43
CA GLN A 260 17.54 -12.45 10.24
C GLN A 260 17.03 -13.52 11.20
N ASP A 261 17.77 -14.61 11.38
CA ASP A 261 17.35 -15.72 12.21
C ASP A 261 17.29 -15.33 13.70
N VAL A 262 18.32 -14.66 14.22
CA VAL A 262 18.31 -14.20 15.63
C VAL A 262 17.27 -13.10 15.86
N ALA A 263 17.02 -12.26 14.85
CA ALA A 263 15.97 -11.26 14.91
C ALA A 263 14.58 -11.89 15.04
N ILE A 264 14.30 -12.98 14.33
CA ILE A 264 13.04 -13.73 14.41
C ILE A 264 12.97 -14.54 15.71
N GLU A 265 14.06 -15.23 16.07
CA GLU A 265 14.10 -16.19 17.17
C GLU A 265 13.77 -15.55 18.53
N GLN A 266 14.19 -14.29 18.77
CA GLN A 266 13.89 -13.58 20.01
C GLN A 266 12.39 -13.42 20.32
N PHE A 267 11.52 -13.64 19.33
CA PHE A 267 10.07 -13.53 19.43
C PHE A 267 9.34 -14.88 19.43
N ARG A 268 10.05 -16.02 19.40
CA ARG A 268 9.41 -17.35 19.28
C ARG A 268 8.87 -17.92 20.58
N ASP A 269 9.44 -17.57 21.73
CA ASP A 269 9.01 -18.12 23.02
C ASP A 269 7.67 -17.49 23.45
N GLU A 270 6.60 -18.28 23.35
CA GLU A 270 5.23 -17.90 23.67
C GLU A 270 5.04 -17.42 25.12
N LYS A 271 5.96 -17.78 26.01
CA LYS A 271 5.92 -17.38 27.43
C LYS A 271 6.47 -15.98 27.67
N THR A 272 7.05 -15.35 26.65
CA THR A 272 7.71 -14.04 26.80
C THR A 272 6.82 -12.88 26.38
N ASP A 273 7.03 -11.73 27.01
CA ASP A 273 6.37 -10.47 26.60
C ASP A 273 6.69 -10.09 25.15
N ARG A 274 7.86 -10.49 24.64
CA ARG A 274 8.27 -10.21 23.25
C ARG A 274 7.36 -10.92 22.25
N PHE A 275 7.08 -12.20 22.45
CA PHE A 275 6.11 -12.92 21.62
C PHE A 275 4.76 -12.19 21.61
N MET A 276 4.30 -11.73 22.77
CA MET A 276 3.06 -10.96 22.89
C MET A 276 3.10 -9.63 22.14
N VAL A 277 4.24 -8.94 22.11
CA VAL A 277 4.44 -7.72 21.29
C VAL A 277 4.27 -8.04 19.80
N ASN A 278 4.93 -9.09 19.29
CA ASN A 278 4.79 -9.47 17.88
C ASN A 278 3.33 -9.86 17.55
N LYS A 279 2.68 -10.62 18.43
CA LYS A 279 1.27 -10.99 18.28
C LYS A 279 0.34 -9.79 18.26
N LYS A 280 0.56 -8.80 19.13
CA LYS A 280 -0.21 -7.54 19.13
C LYS A 280 -0.03 -6.77 17.83
N TYR A 281 1.19 -6.72 17.30
CA TYR A 281 1.46 -6.08 16.01
C TYR A 281 0.68 -6.75 14.88
N MET A 282 0.73 -8.08 14.79
CA MET A 282 -0.01 -8.83 13.77
C MET A 282 -1.53 -8.64 13.91
N ALA A 283 -2.06 -8.67 15.13
CA ALA A 283 -3.48 -8.45 15.37
C ALA A 283 -3.92 -7.02 14.98
N ALA A 284 -3.07 -6.01 15.24
CA ALA A 284 -3.33 -4.64 14.82
C ALA A 284 -3.31 -4.51 13.29
N LEU A 285 -2.32 -5.10 12.62
CA LEU A 285 -2.23 -5.12 11.16
C LEU A 285 -3.50 -5.73 10.54
N GLU A 286 -3.90 -6.90 11.04
CA GLU A 286 -5.04 -7.64 10.51
C GLU A 286 -6.36 -6.91 10.73
N SER A 287 -6.58 -6.36 11.93
CA SER A 287 -7.84 -5.68 12.28
C SER A 287 -7.97 -4.30 11.63
N GLN A 288 -6.89 -3.54 11.52
CA GLN A 288 -6.93 -2.15 11.04
C GLN A 288 -6.72 -2.02 9.53
N ILE A 289 -5.94 -2.90 8.91
CA ILE A 289 -5.56 -2.78 7.49
C ILE A 289 -6.18 -3.89 6.64
N CYS A 290 -6.14 -5.14 7.11
CA CYS A 290 -6.47 -6.29 6.26
C CYS A 290 -7.92 -6.77 6.38
N SER A 291 -8.70 -6.24 7.32
CA SER A 291 -10.02 -6.76 7.68
C SER A 291 -11.00 -6.77 6.50
N GLU A 292 -10.98 -5.74 5.65
CA GLU A 292 -11.84 -5.66 4.45
C GLU A 292 -11.49 -6.70 3.37
N PHE A 293 -10.27 -7.27 3.40
CA PHE A 293 -9.81 -8.26 2.44
C PHE A 293 -9.87 -9.70 2.96
N ILE A 294 -10.22 -9.93 4.23
CA ILE A 294 -10.22 -11.26 4.83
C ILE A 294 -11.64 -11.69 5.19
N GLN A 295 -12.07 -12.86 4.68
CA GLN A 295 -13.37 -13.42 5.01
C GLN A 295 -13.27 -14.88 5.47
N SER A 296 -14.11 -15.25 6.43
CA SER A 296 -14.27 -16.64 6.88
C SER A 296 -15.32 -17.36 6.01
N ARG A 297 -14.95 -18.46 5.37
CA ARG A 297 -15.81 -19.23 4.45
C ARG A 297 -15.97 -20.68 4.91
N GLY A 298 -16.46 -20.85 6.15
CA GLY A 298 -16.79 -22.16 6.72
C GLY A 298 -15.63 -23.15 6.67
N ARG A 299 -15.84 -24.32 6.04
CA ARG A 299 -14.83 -25.38 5.92
C ARG A 299 -13.57 -24.97 5.14
N ALA A 300 -13.66 -23.96 4.26
CA ALA A 300 -12.51 -23.45 3.53
C ALA A 300 -11.60 -22.54 4.39
N GLY A 301 -12.00 -22.24 5.62
CA GLY A 301 -11.25 -21.39 6.54
C GLY A 301 -11.33 -19.91 6.17
N ARG A 302 -10.29 -19.16 6.55
CA ARG A 302 -10.13 -17.75 6.19
C ARG A 302 -9.47 -17.65 4.81
N VAL A 303 -10.03 -16.81 3.95
CA VAL A 303 -9.56 -16.58 2.58
C VAL A 303 -9.46 -15.09 2.31
N LEU A 304 -8.64 -14.73 1.33
CA LEU A 304 -8.52 -13.36 0.85
C LEU A 304 -9.58 -13.12 -0.24
N VAL A 305 -10.30 -12.02 -0.13
CA VAL A 305 -11.45 -11.70 -0.98
C VAL A 305 -11.31 -10.30 -1.55
N ILE A 306 -11.65 -10.14 -2.83
CA ILE A 306 -11.84 -8.86 -3.49
C ILE A 306 -13.34 -8.65 -3.67
N THR A 307 -13.87 -7.55 -3.15
CA THR A 307 -15.28 -7.17 -3.35
C THR A 307 -15.53 -6.61 -4.74
N GLN A 308 -16.79 -6.53 -5.18
CA GLN A 308 -17.11 -5.91 -6.47
C GLN A 308 -16.59 -4.48 -6.60
N ASP A 309 -16.75 -3.65 -5.57
CA ASP A 309 -16.28 -2.26 -5.60
C ASP A 309 -14.75 -2.18 -5.67
N GLN A 310 -14.05 -3.00 -4.89
CA GLN A 310 -12.59 -3.11 -4.94
C GLN A 310 -12.11 -3.60 -6.30
N LEU A 311 -12.84 -4.54 -6.91
CA LEU A 311 -12.54 -5.07 -8.23
C LEU A 311 -12.71 -4.01 -9.32
N LEU A 312 -13.79 -3.24 -9.29
CA LEU A 312 -14.03 -2.14 -10.23
C LEU A 312 -12.94 -1.07 -10.11
N LEU A 313 -12.61 -0.67 -8.88
CA LEU A 313 -11.51 0.25 -8.62
C LEU A 313 -10.19 -0.29 -9.18
N LEU A 314 -9.81 -1.52 -8.81
CA LEU A 314 -8.58 -2.15 -9.28
C LEU A 314 -8.53 -2.24 -10.82
N THR A 315 -9.67 -2.51 -11.46
CA THR A 315 -9.82 -2.54 -12.92
C THR A 315 -9.56 -1.17 -13.54
N ASN A 316 -10.20 -0.13 -13.02
CA ASN A 316 -10.05 1.24 -13.53
C ASN A 316 -8.61 1.74 -13.35
N LEU A 317 -8.00 1.46 -12.20
CA LEU A 317 -6.59 1.79 -11.94
C LEU A 317 -5.63 1.04 -12.88
N ALA A 318 -5.86 -0.26 -13.09
CA ALA A 318 -5.05 -1.08 -13.98
C ALA A 318 -5.10 -0.61 -15.44
N ILE A 319 -6.29 -0.29 -15.95
CA ILE A 319 -6.47 0.27 -17.30
C ILE A 319 -5.87 1.68 -17.37
N GLY A 320 -6.14 2.51 -16.36
CA GLY A 320 -5.61 3.86 -16.19
C GLY A 320 -5.93 4.77 -17.38
N LYS A 321 -4.89 5.35 -17.98
CA LYS A 321 -5.02 6.30 -19.10
C LYS A 321 -5.45 5.64 -20.41
N ASN A 322 -5.38 4.31 -20.51
CA ASN A 322 -5.83 3.59 -21.70
C ASN A 322 -7.37 3.58 -21.76
N GLU A 323 -7.93 3.27 -22.93
CA GLU A 323 -9.38 3.04 -23.07
C GLU A 323 -9.77 1.63 -22.62
N LYS A 324 -8.93 0.64 -22.92
CA LYS A 324 -9.14 -0.77 -22.61
C LYS A 324 -7.83 -1.55 -22.58
N LEU A 325 -7.85 -2.70 -21.92
CA LEU A 325 -6.76 -3.68 -21.92
C LEU A 325 -7.27 -5.06 -22.32
N ARG A 326 -6.40 -5.90 -22.89
CA ARG A 326 -6.71 -7.33 -23.03
C ARG A 326 -6.77 -7.97 -21.64
N LEU A 327 -7.60 -8.99 -21.46
CA LEU A 327 -7.75 -9.66 -20.16
C LEU A 327 -6.40 -10.11 -19.56
N HIS A 328 -5.49 -10.65 -20.37
CA HIS A 328 -4.17 -11.09 -19.88
C HIS A 328 -3.28 -9.92 -19.45
N GLU A 329 -3.38 -8.74 -20.10
CA GLU A 329 -2.66 -7.52 -19.70
C GLU A 329 -3.23 -6.97 -18.40
N LEU A 330 -4.57 -7.02 -18.27
CA LEU A 330 -5.26 -6.64 -17.03
C LEU A 330 -4.82 -7.54 -15.86
N MET A 331 -4.68 -8.85 -16.08
CA MET A 331 -4.18 -9.76 -15.05
C MET A 331 -2.75 -9.41 -14.64
N ARG A 332 -1.87 -9.09 -15.59
CA ARG A 332 -0.50 -8.64 -15.27
C ARG A 332 -0.49 -7.35 -14.45
N GLU A 333 -1.37 -6.40 -14.73
CA GLU A 333 -1.50 -5.17 -13.94
C GLU A 333 -2.03 -5.46 -12.51
N PHE A 334 -2.91 -6.45 -12.33
CA PHE A 334 -3.36 -6.90 -11.01
C PHE A 334 -2.22 -7.58 -10.24
N GLU A 335 -1.51 -8.48 -10.92
CA GLU A 335 -0.36 -9.20 -10.38
C GLU A 335 0.75 -8.22 -9.98
N GLN A 336 1.04 -7.19 -10.77
CA GLN A 336 2.00 -6.14 -10.41
C GLN A 336 1.61 -5.41 -9.11
N ARG A 337 0.32 -5.28 -8.82
CA ARG A 337 -0.23 -4.72 -7.58
C ARG A 337 -0.42 -5.77 -6.49
N GLY A 338 0.04 -7.00 -6.67
CA GLY A 338 -0.01 -8.06 -5.66
C GLY A 338 -1.33 -8.83 -5.58
N PHE A 339 -2.25 -8.64 -6.54
CA PHE A 339 -3.54 -9.33 -6.59
C PHE A 339 -3.51 -10.44 -7.63
N TYR A 340 -3.44 -11.70 -7.18
CA TYR A 340 -3.40 -12.86 -8.07
C TYR A 340 -4.73 -13.59 -8.04
N LEU A 341 -5.16 -14.07 -9.21
CA LEU A 341 -6.38 -14.85 -9.39
C LEU A 341 -6.02 -16.16 -10.08
N ASP A 342 -6.50 -17.29 -9.54
CA ASP A 342 -6.33 -18.58 -10.22
C ASP A 342 -7.32 -18.69 -11.40
N SER A 343 -7.19 -19.76 -12.18
CA SER A 343 -8.03 -19.96 -13.38
C SER A 343 -9.54 -19.95 -13.09
N GLN A 344 -9.98 -20.39 -11.91
CA GLN A 344 -11.40 -20.38 -11.55
C GLN A 344 -11.87 -18.96 -11.25
N SER A 345 -11.11 -18.19 -10.46
CA SER A 345 -11.44 -16.78 -10.22
C SER A 345 -11.40 -15.96 -11.52
N GLN A 346 -10.49 -16.27 -12.45
CA GLN A 346 -10.45 -15.62 -13.76
C GLN A 346 -11.71 -15.89 -14.59
N GLN A 347 -12.30 -17.10 -14.52
CA GLN A 347 -13.59 -17.37 -15.18
C GLN A 347 -14.74 -16.56 -14.56
N VAL A 348 -14.79 -16.49 -13.23
CA VAL A 348 -15.79 -15.67 -12.52
C VAL A 348 -15.61 -14.19 -12.86
N LEU A 349 -14.36 -13.74 -13.00
CA LEU A 349 -14.01 -12.39 -13.39
C LEU A 349 -14.53 -12.03 -14.79
N VAL A 350 -14.35 -12.91 -15.77
CA VAL A 350 -14.89 -12.70 -17.12
C VAL A 350 -16.42 -12.58 -17.09
N ALA A 351 -17.09 -13.49 -16.38
CA ALA A 351 -18.54 -13.43 -16.20
C ALA A 351 -19.00 -12.17 -15.44
N PHE A 352 -18.18 -11.63 -14.55
CA PHE A 352 -18.45 -10.35 -13.89
C PHE A 352 -18.42 -9.20 -14.90
N TYR A 353 -17.36 -9.08 -15.71
CA TYR A 353 -17.27 -8.00 -16.70
C TYR A 353 -18.34 -8.10 -17.80
N GLU A 354 -18.71 -9.31 -18.20
CA GLU A 354 -19.82 -9.52 -19.15
C GLU A 354 -21.15 -9.00 -18.60
N ARG A 355 -21.42 -9.24 -17.31
CA ARG A 355 -22.62 -8.72 -16.64
C ARG A 355 -22.60 -7.20 -16.48
N MET A 356 -21.43 -6.61 -16.29
CA MET A 356 -21.24 -5.15 -16.22
C MET A 356 -21.31 -4.48 -17.59
N GLY A 357 -21.19 -5.24 -18.69
CA GLY A 357 -21.21 -4.71 -20.05
C GLY A 357 -19.94 -3.96 -20.43
N ASN A 358 -18.83 -4.14 -19.70
CA ASN A 358 -17.55 -3.47 -19.97
C ASN A 358 -16.55 -4.37 -20.71
N VAL A 359 -17.04 -5.32 -21.52
CA VAL A 359 -16.24 -6.27 -22.32
C VAL A 359 -16.47 -6.07 -23.81
N ASP A 360 -15.38 -6.04 -24.59
CA ASP A 360 -15.42 -6.20 -26.05
C ASP A 360 -14.85 -7.56 -26.43
N ARG A 361 -15.59 -8.34 -27.22
CA ARG A 361 -15.07 -9.52 -27.93
C ARG A 361 -14.78 -9.12 -29.37
N MET A 362 -13.51 -9.13 -29.77
CA MET A 362 -13.12 -8.86 -31.16
C MET A 362 -13.12 -10.18 -31.94
N SER A 363 -13.94 -10.30 -33.00
CA SER A 363 -14.09 -11.52 -33.81
C SER A 363 -12.83 -11.89 -34.61
N ASP A 364 -11.93 -10.94 -34.81
CA ASP A 364 -10.83 -11.00 -35.77
C ASP A 364 -9.64 -11.85 -35.27
N SER A 365 -9.63 -12.17 -33.97
CA SER A 365 -8.55 -12.93 -33.30
C SER A 365 -9.04 -14.10 -32.44
N GLY A 366 -10.25 -14.60 -32.73
CA GLY A 366 -10.74 -15.90 -32.28
C GLY A 366 -11.30 -15.97 -30.86
N ASP A 367 -10.64 -15.37 -29.85
CA ASP A 367 -11.09 -15.45 -28.44
C ASP A 367 -10.59 -14.27 -27.56
N ALA A 368 -10.12 -13.18 -28.16
CA ALA A 368 -9.54 -12.06 -27.41
C ALA A 368 -10.62 -11.23 -26.69
N VAL A 369 -10.63 -11.31 -25.36
CA VAL A 369 -11.48 -10.51 -24.46
C VAL A 369 -10.75 -9.23 -24.07
N TYR A 370 -11.36 -8.06 -24.36
CA TYR A 370 -10.88 -6.76 -23.90
C TYR A 370 -11.82 -6.20 -22.83
N VAL A 371 -11.26 -5.55 -21.82
CA VAL A 371 -12.01 -4.95 -20.71
C VAL A 371 -11.82 -3.44 -20.77
N ARG A 372 -12.94 -2.70 -20.71
CA ARG A 372 -12.98 -1.23 -20.65
C ARG A 372 -13.09 -0.76 -19.20
N LYS A 373 -12.54 0.43 -18.94
CA LYS A 373 -12.78 1.13 -17.66
C LYS A 373 -14.22 1.64 -17.60
N THR A 374 -14.72 1.87 -16.39
CA THR A 374 -16.11 2.29 -16.14
C THR A 374 -16.26 3.77 -15.81
N VAL A 375 -15.19 4.55 -15.97
CA VAL A 375 -15.07 5.96 -15.57
C VAL A 375 -14.73 6.89 -16.71
#